data_AF-A0A847ITI4-F1
#
_entry.id   AF-A0A847ITI4-F1
#
_cell.length_a   1.000
_cell.length_b   1.000
_cell.length_c   1.000
_cell.angle_alpha   90.00
_cell.angle_beta   90.00
_cell.angle_gamma   90.00
#
_symmetry.space_group_name_H-M   'P 1'
#
loop_
_entity.id
_entity.type
_entity.pdbx_description
1 polymer ?
#
loop_
_entity_poly.entity_id
_entity_poly.type
_entity_poly.pdbx_seq_one_letter_code
_entity_poly.pdbx_strand_id
1 'polypeptide(L)'
;MNTLVWIGFCQALFASILMFTKNERTVSDKILSAWLVLLALEFLTAGMDYQFYETPLLSGSHLLSNASFYLYVRALTRSGFRLKYLHLVHLLPFLIFKVLAYIIKAPFMVGDYLVYQENYLFRFSFAMASLISWLIYSSLSLTMVYHYRANLQNETSRIDTNENIRWLMSVTIIYVVYCFITYIISFTLIIKGDYDSILPGIFNYSILLVLLYALSFYGLRQKHIPEELQIPNEKPRYKKNLLDDRTRKIIGKQVLVYLEQRKAYLNPDLSMDILSQDMQIPKHQLTEVLNAELGKNFFRLVNSYRIEAVKKMLADSTNHYSIEAIGYDCGFSNKSSFYKIFKETVGETPSEYKKRISAI
;
A
#
# COMPACT_ATOMS: atom_id res chain seq x y z
N MET A 1 17.79 9.31 23.68
CA MET A 1 16.72 8.31 23.43
C MET A 1 15.40 8.74 24.07
N ASN A 2 15.36 9.05 25.37
CA ASN A 2 14.15 9.50 26.09
C ASN A 2 13.31 10.56 25.35
N THR A 3 13.95 11.61 24.84
CA THR A 3 13.27 12.68 24.08
C THR A 3 12.53 12.15 22.85
N LEU A 4 13.13 11.21 22.09
CA LEU A 4 12.48 10.61 20.91
C LEU A 4 11.24 9.81 21.30
N VAL A 5 11.28 9.14 22.46
CA VAL A 5 10.18 8.34 22.96
C VAL A 5 8.98 9.22 23.33
N TRP A 6 9.20 10.33 24.04
CA TRP A 6 8.14 11.28 24.38
C TRP A 6 7.59 12.01 23.14
N ILE A 7 8.45 12.37 22.18
CA ILE A 7 7.99 12.89 20.89
C ILE A 7 7.08 11.86 20.20
N GLY A 8 7.48 10.59 20.20
CA GLY A 8 6.71 9.49 19.61
C GLY A 8 5.37 9.28 20.28
N PHE A 9 5.32 9.37 21.61
CA PHE A 9 4.07 9.32 22.36
C PHE A 9 3.11 10.45 21.93
N CYS A 10 3.58 11.69 21.95
CA CYS A 10 2.77 12.85 21.55
C CYS A 10 2.30 12.74 20.11
N GLN A 11 3.19 12.35 19.19
CA GLN A 11 2.87 12.19 17.77
C GLN A 11 1.85 11.07 17.52
N ALA A 12 2.03 9.91 18.16
CA ALA A 12 1.12 8.78 18.08
C ALA A 12 -0.27 9.10 18.63
N LEU A 13 -0.31 9.74 19.81
CA LEU A 13 -1.55 10.16 20.45
C LEU A 13 -2.29 11.18 19.59
N PHE A 14 -1.60 12.22 19.14
CA PHE A 14 -2.19 13.24 18.27
C PHE A 14 -2.70 12.65 16.95
N ALA A 15 -1.90 11.80 16.30
CA ALA A 15 -2.32 11.10 15.08
C ALA A 15 -3.56 10.23 15.30
N SER A 16 -3.66 9.53 16.44
CA SER A 16 -4.83 8.71 16.78
C SER A 16 -6.08 9.58 16.95
N ILE A 17 -5.97 10.73 17.62
CA ILE A 17 -7.07 11.69 17.82
C ILE A 17 -7.52 12.25 16.46
N LEU A 18 -6.59 12.66 15.60
CA LEU A 18 -6.91 13.14 14.25
C LEU A 18 -7.62 12.08 13.41
N MET A 19 -7.20 10.82 13.50
CA MET A 19 -7.89 9.74 12.78
C MET A 19 -9.32 9.51 13.29
N PHE A 20 -9.59 9.79 14.58
CA PHE A 20 -10.93 9.70 15.13
C PHE A 20 -11.86 10.83 14.65
N THR A 21 -11.34 11.97 14.19
CA THR A 21 -12.14 13.09 13.65
C THR A 21 -12.46 12.95 12.15
N LYS A 22 -11.92 11.95 11.46
CA LYS A 22 -12.21 11.68 10.04
C LYS A 22 -13.71 11.37 9.86
N ASN A 23 -14.36 12.07 8.92
CA ASN A 23 -15.76 11.78 8.54
C ASN A 23 -15.85 10.44 7.79
N GLU A 24 -16.94 9.70 7.98
CA GLU A 24 -17.23 8.42 7.31
C GLU A 24 -16.11 7.35 7.43
N ARG A 25 -15.68 7.07 8.67
CA ARG A 25 -14.58 6.13 8.97
C ARG A 25 -14.86 4.71 8.47
N THR A 26 -13.98 4.26 7.58
CA THR A 26 -13.94 2.88 7.10
C THR A 26 -13.38 1.91 8.15
N VAL A 27 -13.46 0.60 7.90
CA VAL A 27 -12.85 -0.41 8.77
C VAL A 27 -11.33 -0.25 8.83
N SER A 28 -10.68 0.05 7.70
CA SER A 28 -9.24 0.33 7.66
C SER A 28 -8.85 1.55 8.50
N ASP A 29 -9.68 2.61 8.50
CA ASP A 29 -9.44 3.79 9.33
C ASP A 29 -9.49 3.45 10.83
N LYS A 30 -10.46 2.63 11.23
CA LYS A 30 -10.60 2.17 12.63
C LYS A 30 -9.40 1.32 13.06
N ILE A 31 -8.93 0.42 12.20
CA ILE A 31 -7.76 -0.42 12.47
C ILE A 31 -6.48 0.42 12.57
N LEU A 32 -6.28 1.38 11.66
CA LEU A 32 -5.16 2.29 11.73
C LEU A 32 -5.21 3.14 13.00
N SER A 33 -6.39 3.66 13.37
CA SER A 33 -6.58 4.41 14.61
C SER A 33 -6.20 3.58 15.84
N ALA A 34 -6.69 2.34 15.92
CA ALA A 34 -6.36 1.43 17.01
C ALA A 34 -4.86 1.11 17.05
N TRP A 35 -4.22 0.92 15.90
CA TRP A 35 -2.77 0.69 15.83
C TRP A 35 -1.98 1.92 16.30
N LEU A 36 -2.38 3.13 15.92
CA LEU A 36 -1.76 4.37 16.41
C LEU A 36 -1.90 4.53 17.94
N VAL A 37 -3.05 4.13 18.51
CA VAL A 37 -3.22 4.08 19.97
C VAL A 37 -2.27 3.06 20.61
N LEU A 38 -2.14 1.85 20.04
CA LEU A 38 -1.23 0.83 20.54
C LEU A 38 0.24 1.29 20.47
N LEU A 39 0.62 2.01 19.40
CA LEU A 39 1.94 2.64 19.31
C LEU A 39 2.12 3.77 20.32
N ALA A 40 1.08 4.58 20.59
CA ALA A 40 1.14 5.59 21.64
C ALA A 40 1.37 4.95 23.01
N LEU A 41 0.64 3.89 23.34
CA LEU A 41 0.86 3.12 24.56
C LEU A 41 2.27 2.54 24.63
N GLU A 42 2.80 2.04 23.51
CA GLU A 42 4.17 1.52 23.47
C GLU A 42 5.21 2.62 23.77
N PHE A 43 5.10 3.78 23.13
CA PHE A 43 5.96 4.93 23.44
C PHE A 43 5.79 5.41 24.88
N LEU A 44 4.57 5.43 25.41
CA LEU A 44 4.32 5.78 26.81
C LEU A 44 5.03 4.83 27.77
N THR A 45 4.88 3.51 27.56
CA THR A 45 5.55 2.50 28.39
C THR A 45 7.06 2.62 28.31
N ALA A 46 7.63 2.81 27.11
CA ALA A 46 9.06 3.02 26.94
C ALA A 46 9.55 4.30 27.64
N GLY A 47 8.74 5.36 27.67
CA GLY A 47 9.06 6.63 28.34
C GLY A 47 9.02 6.50 29.86
N MET A 48 8.03 5.76 30.38
CA MET A 48 7.95 5.41 31.80
C MET A 48 9.12 4.51 32.21
N ASP A 49 9.42 3.46 31.43
CA ASP A 49 10.54 2.57 31.71
C ASP A 49 11.87 3.35 31.76
N TYR A 50 12.07 4.34 30.90
CA TYR A 50 13.25 5.21 30.94
C TYR A 50 13.35 5.99 32.26
N GLN A 51 12.23 6.39 32.87
CA GLN A 51 12.22 7.10 34.16
C GLN A 51 12.53 6.16 35.34
N PHE A 52 12.07 4.91 35.30
CA PHE A 52 12.21 3.97 36.41
C PHE A 52 13.45 3.07 36.33
N TYR A 53 13.90 2.74 35.11
CA TYR A 53 14.94 1.75 34.83
C TYR A 53 16.07 2.29 33.94
N GLU A 54 16.09 3.59 33.65
CA GLU A 54 17.02 4.29 32.73
C GLU A 54 16.97 3.83 31.27
N THR A 55 16.29 2.71 31.00
CA THR A 55 16.22 2.02 29.72
C THR A 55 14.86 1.34 29.54
N PRO A 56 14.30 1.27 28.31
CA PRO A 56 13.06 0.54 28.08
C PRO A 56 13.21 -0.97 28.34
N LEU A 57 12.25 -1.57 29.04
CA LEU A 57 12.29 -3.01 29.33
C LEU A 57 12.11 -3.85 28.06
N LEU A 58 11.30 -3.39 27.11
CA LEU A 58 11.19 -3.97 25.78
C LEU A 58 11.00 -2.84 24.77
N SER A 59 12.02 -2.56 23.94
CA SER A 59 11.98 -1.46 22.96
C SER A 59 11.52 -1.86 21.55
N GLY A 60 11.28 -3.15 21.32
CA GLY A 60 10.84 -3.70 20.04
C GLY A 60 9.33 -3.79 19.90
N SER A 61 8.77 -2.98 19.01
CA SER A 61 7.35 -3.06 18.62
C SER A 61 7.10 -3.93 17.39
N HIS A 62 8.07 -4.73 16.94
CA HIS A 62 8.00 -5.50 15.68
C HIS A 62 6.81 -6.46 15.65
N LEU A 63 6.58 -7.25 16.71
CA LEU A 63 5.45 -8.18 16.78
C LEU A 63 4.09 -7.46 16.67
N LEU A 64 3.94 -6.32 17.35
CA LEU A 64 2.76 -5.47 17.28
C LEU A 64 2.57 -4.88 15.88
N SER A 65 3.63 -4.27 15.34
CA SER A 65 3.62 -3.54 14.08
C SER A 65 3.41 -4.46 12.88
N ASN A 66 4.05 -5.64 12.87
CA ASN A 66 3.88 -6.64 11.82
C ASN A 66 2.43 -7.10 11.68
N ALA A 67 1.80 -7.49 12.80
CA ALA A 67 0.42 -7.96 12.82
C ALA A 67 -0.56 -6.83 12.48
N SER A 68 -0.37 -5.65 13.07
CA SER A 68 -1.26 -4.49 12.86
C SER A 68 -1.20 -3.99 11.42
N PHE A 69 -0.01 -3.91 10.83
CA PHE A 69 0.17 -3.51 9.44
C PHE A 69 -0.51 -4.48 8.47
N TYR A 70 -0.37 -5.79 8.71
CA TYR A 70 -1.07 -6.80 7.91
C TYR A 70 -2.59 -6.66 7.99
N LEU A 71 -3.15 -6.48 9.19
CA LEU A 71 -4.60 -6.29 9.35
C LEU A 71 -5.08 -5.01 8.67
N TYR A 72 -4.28 -3.94 8.72
CA TYR A 72 -4.57 -2.69 8.02
C TYR A 72 -4.58 -2.88 6.48
N VAL A 73 -3.53 -3.49 5.93
CA VAL A 73 -3.43 -3.80 4.49
C VAL A 73 -4.59 -4.70 4.05
N ARG A 74 -4.92 -5.74 4.83
CA ARG A 74 -6.03 -6.64 4.53
C ARG A 74 -7.36 -5.91 4.52
N ALA A 75 -7.59 -5.01 5.48
CA ALA A 75 -8.82 -4.21 5.56
C ALA A 75 -8.96 -3.21 4.40
N LEU A 76 -7.84 -2.71 3.88
CA LEU A 76 -7.83 -1.74 2.78
C LEU A 76 -7.93 -2.40 1.39
N THR A 77 -7.52 -3.66 1.26
CA THR A 77 -7.40 -4.34 -0.05
C THR A 77 -8.49 -5.37 -0.34
N ARG A 78 -9.28 -5.78 0.66
CA ARG A 78 -10.30 -6.83 0.53
C ARG A 78 -11.71 -6.32 0.79
N SER A 79 -12.62 -6.61 -0.13
CA SER A 79 -14.04 -6.29 0.04
C SER A 79 -14.67 -7.08 1.20
N GLY A 80 -15.64 -6.47 1.87
CA GLY A 80 -16.34 -7.07 3.00
C GLY A 80 -15.47 -7.42 4.21
N PHE A 81 -14.22 -6.95 4.31
CA PHE A 81 -13.38 -7.25 5.48
C PHE A 81 -13.99 -6.65 6.75
N ARG A 82 -14.18 -7.50 7.77
CA ARG A 82 -14.60 -7.10 9.12
C ARG A 82 -13.63 -7.67 10.13
N LEU A 83 -13.26 -6.86 11.12
CA LEU A 83 -12.41 -7.29 12.21
C LEU A 83 -13.19 -8.27 13.10
N LYS A 84 -12.65 -9.49 13.28
CA LYS A 84 -13.19 -10.52 14.18
C LYS A 84 -12.25 -10.70 15.36
N TYR A 85 -12.76 -11.19 16.49
CA TYR A 85 -11.94 -11.46 17.69
C TYR A 85 -10.76 -12.39 17.41
N LEU A 86 -10.91 -13.35 16.49
CA LEU A 86 -9.82 -14.24 16.07
C LEU A 86 -8.63 -13.48 15.45
N HIS A 87 -8.86 -12.31 14.84
CA HIS A 87 -7.77 -11.50 14.32
C HIS A 87 -6.93 -10.84 15.44
N LEU A 88 -7.50 -10.65 16.64
CA LEU A 88 -6.77 -10.10 17.78
C LEU A 88 -5.76 -11.09 18.36
N VAL A 89 -5.89 -12.40 18.06
CA VAL A 89 -4.91 -13.44 18.43
C VAL A 89 -3.52 -13.11 17.87
N HIS A 90 -3.45 -12.42 16.72
CA HIS A 90 -2.18 -12.00 16.13
C HIS A 90 -1.40 -10.99 17.00
N LEU A 91 -2.05 -10.33 17.96
CA LEU A 91 -1.42 -9.41 18.92
C LEU A 91 -0.93 -10.12 20.19
N LEU A 92 -1.37 -11.36 20.46
CA LEU A 92 -1.01 -12.10 21.67
C LEU A 92 0.50 -12.33 21.83
N PRO A 93 1.28 -12.68 20.79
CA PRO A 93 2.71 -12.86 20.94
C PRO A 93 3.39 -11.62 21.53
N PHE A 94 3.03 -10.43 21.03
CA PHE A 94 3.56 -9.17 21.56
C PHE A 94 3.20 -8.98 23.03
N LEU A 95 1.93 -9.19 23.41
CA LEU A 95 1.49 -9.03 24.80
C LEU A 95 2.20 -10.01 25.75
N ILE A 96 2.37 -11.27 25.32
CA ILE A 96 3.08 -12.28 26.11
C ILE A 96 4.53 -11.84 26.37
N PHE A 97 5.27 -11.47 25.32
CA PHE A 97 6.64 -11.02 25.48
C PHE A 97 6.75 -9.73 26.30
N LYS A 98 5.83 -8.78 26.13
CA LYS A 98 5.80 -7.53 26.92
C LYS A 98 5.58 -7.84 28.41
N VAL A 99 4.60 -8.67 28.75
CA VAL A 99 4.33 -9.08 30.15
C VAL A 99 5.53 -9.81 30.74
N LEU A 100 6.10 -10.77 30.00
CA LEU A 100 7.30 -11.49 30.45
C LEU A 100 8.49 -10.55 30.68
N ALA A 101 8.69 -9.54 29.83
CA ALA A 101 9.74 -8.54 30.02
C ALA A 101 9.56 -7.78 31.36
N TYR A 102 8.33 -7.41 31.72
CA TYR A 102 8.02 -6.78 33.02
C TYR A 102 8.18 -7.72 34.22
N ILE A 103 7.97 -9.02 34.05
CA ILE A 103 8.23 -10.02 35.10
C ILE A 103 9.74 -10.17 35.33
N ILE A 104 10.51 -10.25 34.25
CA ILE A 104 11.98 -10.41 34.31
C ILE A 104 12.66 -9.13 34.82
N LYS A 105 12.09 -7.95 34.52
CA LYS A 105 12.63 -6.62 34.87
C LYS A 105 14.06 -6.39 34.34
N ALA A 106 14.36 -6.97 33.18
CA ALA A 106 15.62 -6.74 32.48
C ALA A 106 15.38 -5.94 31.18
N PRO A 107 16.33 -5.08 30.75
CA PRO A 107 16.20 -4.33 29.52
C PRO A 107 16.50 -5.19 28.29
N PHE A 108 15.54 -5.22 27.36
CA PHE A 108 15.64 -5.89 26.07
C PHE A 108 15.58 -4.85 24.94
N MET A 109 16.75 -4.33 24.54
CA MET A 109 16.82 -3.37 23.46
C MET A 109 16.86 -4.02 22.07
N VAL A 110 16.30 -3.31 21.08
CA VAL A 110 16.57 -3.58 19.66
C VAL A 110 18.08 -3.55 19.45
N GLY A 111 18.64 -4.54 18.76
CA GLY A 111 20.09 -4.74 18.66
C GLY A 111 20.60 -5.90 19.52
N ASP A 112 19.98 -6.12 20.68
CA ASP A 112 20.52 -7.05 21.68
C ASP A 112 19.84 -8.41 21.69
N TYR A 113 18.84 -8.62 20.81
CA TYR A 113 18.00 -9.82 20.88
C TYR A 113 18.74 -11.13 20.55
N LEU A 114 19.91 -11.04 19.92
CA LEU A 114 20.73 -12.20 19.55
C LEU A 114 22.02 -12.30 20.37
N VAL A 115 22.22 -11.39 21.32
CA VAL A 115 23.43 -11.33 22.17
C VAL A 115 23.39 -12.43 23.24
N TYR A 116 24.45 -13.22 23.33
CA TYR A 116 24.57 -14.32 24.30
C TYR A 116 24.97 -13.80 25.70
N GLN A 117 23.96 -13.42 26.49
CA GLN A 117 24.09 -12.86 27.84
C GLN A 117 22.95 -13.31 28.75
N GLU A 118 22.75 -12.66 29.90
CA GLU A 118 21.59 -12.90 30.77
C GLU A 118 20.27 -12.82 30.00
N ASN A 119 19.36 -13.72 30.37
CA ASN A 119 18.06 -13.86 29.72
C ASN A 119 18.14 -14.16 28.21
N TYR A 120 19.23 -14.80 27.75
CA TYR A 120 19.41 -15.19 26.34
C TYR A 120 18.22 -15.96 25.75
N LEU A 121 17.66 -16.91 26.50
CA LEU A 121 16.50 -17.69 26.02
C LEU A 121 15.30 -16.78 25.68
N PHE A 122 15.05 -15.75 26.50
CA PHE A 122 14.00 -14.77 26.23
C PHE A 122 14.35 -13.92 25.01
N ARG A 123 15.57 -13.36 24.97
CA ARG A 123 16.08 -12.53 23.87
C ARG A 123 15.97 -13.25 22.52
N PHE A 124 16.51 -14.47 22.47
CA PHE A 124 16.49 -15.32 21.29
C PHE A 124 15.07 -15.70 20.87
N SER A 125 14.21 -16.09 21.82
CA SER A 125 12.81 -16.41 21.52
C SER A 125 12.06 -15.21 20.95
N PHE A 126 12.28 -14.01 21.50
CA PHE A 126 11.70 -12.77 20.98
C PHE A 126 12.24 -12.43 19.59
N ALA A 127 13.55 -12.59 19.37
CA ALA A 127 14.19 -12.39 18.06
C ALA A 127 13.57 -13.30 17.01
N MET A 128 13.46 -14.61 17.30
CA MET A 128 12.93 -15.60 16.38
C MET A 128 11.44 -15.37 16.12
N ALA A 129 10.65 -15.08 17.15
CA ALA A 129 9.24 -14.72 16.99
C ALA A 129 9.08 -13.46 16.12
N SER A 130 9.90 -12.44 16.35
CA SER A 130 9.90 -11.20 15.57
C SER A 130 10.32 -11.44 14.11
N LEU A 131 11.28 -12.33 13.87
CA LEU A 131 11.78 -12.69 12.54
C LEU A 131 10.70 -13.46 11.76
N ILE A 132 10.12 -14.49 12.36
CA ILE A 132 9.03 -15.28 11.78
C ILE A 132 7.84 -14.37 11.48
N SER A 133 7.44 -13.54 12.45
CA SER A 133 6.38 -12.56 12.28
C SER A 133 6.69 -11.60 11.11
N TRP A 134 7.90 -11.08 11.03
CA TRP A 134 8.29 -10.16 9.97
C TRP A 134 8.22 -10.85 8.60
N LEU A 135 8.83 -12.02 8.42
CA LEU A 135 8.85 -12.75 7.15
C LEU A 135 7.44 -13.11 6.67
N ILE A 136 6.58 -13.57 7.57
CA ILE A 136 5.20 -13.95 7.24
C ILE A 136 4.37 -12.72 6.88
N TYR A 137 4.23 -11.75 7.79
CA TYR A 137 3.29 -10.65 7.59
C TYR A 137 3.76 -9.67 6.52
N SER A 138 5.07 -9.43 6.38
CA SER A 138 5.57 -8.53 5.34
C SER A 138 5.40 -9.13 3.94
N SER A 139 5.66 -10.43 3.77
CA SER A 139 5.43 -11.12 2.50
C SER A 139 3.95 -11.10 2.14
N LEU A 140 3.07 -11.47 3.08
CA LEU A 140 1.62 -11.42 2.85
C LEU A 140 1.14 -10.01 2.49
N SER A 141 1.60 -8.99 3.22
CA SER A 141 1.22 -7.60 2.98
C SER A 141 1.71 -7.12 1.60
N LEU A 142 2.97 -7.40 1.25
CA LEU A 142 3.56 -7.01 -0.02
C LEU A 142 2.84 -7.67 -1.20
N THR A 143 2.58 -8.98 -1.11
CA THR A 143 1.85 -9.74 -2.12
C THR A 143 0.41 -9.22 -2.26
N MET A 144 -0.27 -8.89 -1.15
CA MET A 144 -1.61 -8.31 -1.19
C MET A 144 -1.62 -6.94 -1.88
N VAL A 145 -0.71 -6.03 -1.53
CA VAL A 145 -0.63 -4.70 -2.14
C VAL A 145 -0.26 -4.78 -3.62
N TYR A 146 0.68 -5.66 -3.98
CA TYR A 146 1.07 -5.89 -5.37
C TYR A 146 -0.11 -6.39 -6.21
N HIS A 147 -0.77 -7.47 -5.78
CA HIS A 147 -1.92 -8.01 -6.52
C HIS A 147 -3.08 -7.03 -6.57
N TYR A 148 -3.31 -6.28 -5.50
CA TYR A 148 -4.37 -5.29 -5.46
C TYR A 148 -4.14 -4.16 -6.47
N ARG A 149 -2.93 -3.62 -6.55
CA ARG A 149 -2.57 -2.61 -7.56
C ARG A 149 -2.69 -3.15 -8.98
N ALA A 150 -2.27 -4.39 -9.21
CA ALA A 150 -2.45 -5.05 -10.50
C ALA A 150 -3.93 -5.22 -10.87
N ASN A 151 -4.78 -5.58 -9.89
CA ASN A 151 -6.22 -5.70 -10.08
C ASN A 151 -6.88 -4.37 -10.45
N LEU A 152 -6.51 -3.27 -9.78
CA LEU A 152 -7.05 -1.95 -10.10
C LEU A 152 -6.78 -1.55 -11.56
N GLN A 153 -5.63 -1.92 -12.12
CA GLN A 153 -5.34 -1.68 -13.54
C GLN A 153 -6.17 -2.54 -14.50
N ASN A 154 -6.74 -3.65 -14.02
CA ASN A 154 -7.70 -4.44 -14.78
C ASN A 154 -9.13 -3.89 -14.67
N GLU A 155 -9.47 -3.21 -13.57
CA GLU A 155 -10.84 -2.77 -13.31
C GLU A 155 -11.13 -1.34 -13.79
N THR A 156 -10.14 -0.43 -13.76
CA THR A 156 -10.37 0.98 -14.09
C THR A 156 -9.34 1.57 -15.05
N SER A 157 -9.79 2.50 -15.88
CA SER A 157 -8.97 3.31 -16.78
C SER A 157 -8.35 4.53 -16.09
N ARG A 158 -8.73 4.81 -14.82
CA ARG A 158 -8.29 5.99 -14.07
C ARG A 158 -6.98 5.74 -13.30
N ILE A 159 -6.01 6.64 -13.48
CA ILE A 159 -4.66 6.50 -12.85
C ILE A 159 -4.63 6.96 -11.41
N ASP A 160 -5.44 7.95 -11.05
CA ASP A 160 -5.56 8.52 -9.70
C ASP A 160 -5.92 7.45 -8.65
N THR A 161 -6.75 6.47 -9.03
CA THR A 161 -7.13 5.34 -8.17
C THR A 161 -5.93 4.48 -7.79
N ASN A 162 -5.03 4.18 -8.73
CA ASN A 162 -3.79 3.43 -8.45
C ASN A 162 -2.76 4.31 -7.71
N GLU A 163 -2.71 5.61 -7.99
CA GLU A 163 -1.82 6.53 -7.27
C GLU A 163 -2.19 6.68 -5.80
N ASN A 164 -3.48 6.67 -5.47
CA ASN A 164 -3.98 6.74 -4.09
C ASN A 164 -3.48 5.57 -3.22
N ILE A 165 -2.96 4.48 -3.80
CA ILE A 165 -2.49 3.29 -3.08
C ILE A 165 -0.99 3.09 -3.22
N ARG A 166 -0.33 3.83 -4.10
CA ARG A 166 1.12 3.73 -4.31
C ARG A 166 1.89 3.97 -3.01
N TRP A 167 1.42 4.88 -2.16
CA TRP A 167 2.04 5.15 -0.86
C TRP A 167 2.09 3.90 0.03
N LEU A 168 1.07 3.04 -0.04
CA LEU A 168 0.99 1.81 0.77
C LEU A 168 2.10 0.84 0.37
N MET A 169 2.40 0.74 -0.93
CA MET A 169 3.54 -0.02 -1.43
C MET A 169 4.86 0.56 -0.90
N SER A 170 5.04 1.89 -0.99
CA SER A 170 6.24 2.57 -0.50
C SER A 170 6.45 2.35 1.00
N VAL A 171 5.40 2.52 1.82
CA VAL A 171 5.46 2.28 3.27
C VAL A 171 5.75 0.82 3.58
N THR A 172 5.16 -0.13 2.84
CA THR A 172 5.45 -1.57 3.00
C THR A 172 6.93 -1.86 2.74
N ILE A 173 7.49 -1.33 1.64
CA ILE A 173 8.91 -1.52 1.29
C ILE A 173 9.82 -0.88 2.34
N ILE A 174 9.54 0.36 2.75
CA ILE A 174 10.31 1.05 3.78
C ILE A 174 10.31 0.25 5.08
N TYR A 175 9.16 -0.30 5.48
CA TYR A 175 9.04 -1.12 6.67
C TYR A 175 9.85 -2.42 6.58
N VAL A 176 9.81 -3.11 5.43
CA VAL A 176 10.63 -4.31 5.16
C VAL A 176 12.13 -4.00 5.28
N VAL A 177 12.57 -2.90 4.65
CA VAL A 177 13.96 -2.45 4.69
C VAL A 177 14.36 -2.10 6.12
N TYR A 178 13.51 -1.40 6.87
CA TYR A 178 13.72 -1.09 8.29
C TYR A 178 13.95 -2.35 9.12
N CYS A 179 13.06 -3.35 9.04
CA CYS A 179 13.23 -4.61 9.75
C CYS A 179 14.53 -5.32 9.35
N PHE A 180 14.85 -5.38 8.06
CA PHE A 180 16.11 -5.97 7.59
C PHE A 180 17.34 -5.27 8.18
N ILE A 181 17.36 -3.94 8.19
CA ILE A 181 18.45 -3.15 8.78
C ILE A 181 18.56 -3.41 10.29
N THR A 182 17.46 -3.54 11.03
CA THR A 182 17.53 -3.86 12.48
C THR A 182 18.22 -5.20 12.75
N TYR A 183 18.02 -6.21 11.89
CA TYR A 183 18.74 -7.49 12.00
C TYR A 183 20.21 -7.35 11.60
N ILE A 184 20.55 -6.56 10.58
CA ILE A 184 21.95 -6.26 10.22
C ILE A 184 22.68 -5.57 11.38
N ILE A 185 22.04 -4.58 12.01
CA ILE A 185 22.60 -3.88 13.18
C ILE A 185 22.83 -4.90 14.30
N SER A 186 21.84 -5.73 14.62
CA SER A 186 21.96 -6.76 15.66
C SER A 186 23.13 -7.71 15.39
N PHE A 187 23.28 -8.18 14.15
CA PHE A 187 24.38 -9.05 13.74
C PHE A 187 25.76 -8.35 13.83
N THR A 188 25.81 -7.07 13.47
CA THR A 188 27.05 -6.28 13.53
C THR A 188 27.52 -6.07 14.97
N LEU A 189 26.60 -5.83 15.92
CA LEU A 189 26.94 -5.68 17.34
C LEU A 189 27.51 -6.97 17.92
N ILE A 190 26.96 -8.12 17.53
CA ILE A 190 27.50 -9.44 17.92
C ILE A 190 28.94 -9.60 17.46
N ILE A 191 29.26 -9.27 16.21
CA ILE A 191 30.62 -9.38 15.67
C ILE A 191 31.59 -8.44 16.39
N LYS A 192 31.15 -7.22 16.70
CA LYS A 192 31.99 -6.21 17.35
C LYS A 192 32.13 -6.41 18.87
N GLY A 193 31.25 -7.21 19.48
CA GLY A 193 31.15 -7.31 20.93
C GLY A 193 30.69 -6.02 21.62
N ASP A 194 30.04 -5.11 20.87
CA ASP A 194 29.56 -3.81 21.35
C ASP A 194 28.09 -3.90 21.77
N TYR A 195 27.85 -4.41 22.98
CA TYR A 195 26.51 -4.75 23.46
C TYR A 195 25.79 -3.59 24.16
N ASP A 196 26.53 -2.56 24.60
CA ASP A 196 25.97 -1.42 25.35
C ASP A 196 25.66 -0.21 24.45
N SER A 197 25.72 -0.40 23.13
CA SER A 197 25.51 0.65 22.16
C SER A 197 24.07 1.17 22.20
N ILE A 198 23.87 2.46 22.44
CA ILE A 198 22.55 3.11 22.39
C ILE A 198 22.04 3.37 20.96
N LEU A 199 22.91 3.23 19.96
CA LEU A 199 22.64 3.56 18.55
C LEU A 199 21.46 2.78 17.95
N PRO A 200 21.30 1.46 18.17
CA PRO A 200 20.15 0.73 17.65
C PRO A 200 18.82 1.24 18.20
N GLY A 201 18.78 1.61 19.49
CA GLY A 201 17.60 2.21 20.11
C GLY A 201 17.24 3.55 19.49
N ILE A 202 18.24 4.43 19.27
CA ILE A 202 18.05 5.70 18.56
C ILE A 202 17.54 5.48 17.14
N PHE A 203 18.14 4.55 16.39
CA PHE A 203 17.72 4.18 15.04
C PHE A 203 16.27 3.70 15.03
N ASN A 204 15.93 2.76 15.93
CA ASN A 204 14.60 2.18 16.05
C ASN A 204 13.52 3.26 16.24
N TYR A 205 13.66 4.10 17.27
CA TYR A 205 12.67 5.12 17.56
C TYR A 205 12.62 6.20 16.49
N SER A 206 13.76 6.58 15.89
CA SER A 206 13.79 7.57 14.81
C SER A 206 13.01 7.09 13.58
N ILE A 207 13.19 5.83 13.16
CA ILE A 207 12.45 5.27 12.03
C ILE A 207 10.97 5.09 12.37
N LEU A 208 10.64 4.67 13.60
CA LEU A 208 9.24 4.58 14.04
C LEU A 208 8.52 5.93 13.98
N LEU A 209 9.18 7.04 14.34
CA LEU A 209 8.61 8.40 14.20
C LEU A 209 8.27 8.74 12.75
N VAL A 210 9.19 8.44 11.82
CA VAL A 210 8.99 8.68 10.38
C VAL A 210 7.86 7.81 9.84
N LEU A 211 7.83 6.53 10.20
CA LEU A 211 6.77 5.60 9.81
C LEU A 211 5.41 6.04 10.36
N LEU A 212 5.38 6.49 11.61
CA LEU A 212 4.16 6.95 12.26
C LEU A 212 3.60 8.19 11.55
N TYR A 213 4.47 9.15 11.20
CA TYR A 213 4.08 10.33 10.42
C TYR A 213 3.55 9.93 9.04
N ALA A 214 4.25 9.04 8.33
CA ALA A 214 3.83 8.58 7.01
C ALA A 214 2.45 7.88 7.09
N LEU A 215 2.27 6.98 8.05
CA LEU A 215 1.00 6.28 8.27
C LEU A 215 -0.13 7.24 8.61
N SER A 216 0.09 8.22 9.50
CA SER A 216 -0.94 9.19 9.86
C SER A 216 -1.29 10.10 8.69
N PHE A 217 -0.30 10.64 7.99
CA PHE A 217 -0.50 11.56 6.88
C PHE A 217 -1.23 10.88 5.71
N TYR A 218 -0.75 9.71 5.28
CA TYR A 218 -1.38 9.00 4.17
C TYR A 218 -2.69 8.32 4.57
N GLY A 219 -2.83 7.84 5.81
CA GLY A 219 -4.09 7.28 6.32
C GLY A 219 -5.22 8.30 6.35
N LEU A 220 -4.94 9.56 6.73
CA LEU A 220 -5.92 10.65 6.67
C LEU A 220 -6.32 10.98 5.23
N ARG A 221 -5.37 10.98 4.29
CA ARG A 221 -5.63 11.28 2.88
C ARG A 221 -6.15 10.08 2.08
N GLN A 222 -6.14 8.87 2.67
CA GLN A 222 -6.63 7.67 2.03
C GLN A 222 -8.14 7.82 1.80
N LYS A 223 -8.50 7.96 0.52
CA LYS A 223 -9.89 8.00 0.06
C LYS A 223 -10.50 6.60 0.16
N HIS A 224 -11.81 6.55 0.41
CA HIS A 224 -12.56 5.31 0.30
C HIS A 224 -12.48 4.79 -1.13
N ILE A 225 -12.18 3.50 -1.28
CA ILE A 225 -12.13 2.83 -2.57
C ILE A 225 -13.43 2.05 -2.71
N PRO A 226 -14.22 2.27 -3.78
CA PRO A 226 -15.47 1.57 -4.01
C PRO A 226 -15.30 0.05 -3.90
N GLU A 227 -16.28 -0.62 -3.31
CA GLU A 227 -16.21 -2.05 -3.02
C GLU A 227 -16.12 -2.90 -4.29
N GLU A 228 -16.66 -2.40 -5.41
CA GLU A 228 -16.62 -3.03 -6.73
C GLU A 228 -15.20 -3.14 -7.31
N LEU A 229 -14.29 -2.26 -6.89
CA LEU A 229 -12.88 -2.27 -7.30
C LEU A 229 -12.00 -3.13 -6.38
N GLN A 230 -12.52 -3.56 -5.23
CA GLN A 230 -11.80 -4.34 -4.24
C GLN A 230 -11.78 -5.83 -4.60
N ILE A 231 -10.74 -6.55 -4.17
CA ILE A 231 -10.66 -7.99 -4.42
C ILE A 231 -11.62 -8.71 -3.45
N PRO A 232 -12.55 -9.54 -3.94
CA PRO A 232 -13.39 -10.39 -3.11
C PRO A 232 -12.59 -11.17 -2.07
N ASN A 233 -13.09 -11.19 -0.83
CA ASN A 233 -12.49 -11.98 0.25
C ASN A 233 -12.65 -13.49 -0.02
N GLU A 234 -13.74 -13.88 -0.68
CA GLU A 234 -13.97 -15.23 -1.18
C GLU A 234 -13.64 -15.31 -2.67
N LYS A 235 -12.85 -16.32 -3.07
CA LYS A 235 -12.63 -16.60 -4.48
C LYS A 235 -13.98 -17.02 -5.07
N PRO A 236 -14.52 -16.30 -6.07
CA PRO A 236 -15.76 -16.73 -6.68
C PRO A 236 -15.54 -18.11 -7.30
N ARG A 237 -16.48 -19.03 -7.04
CA ARG A 237 -16.41 -20.45 -7.38
C ARG A 237 -16.65 -20.70 -8.87
N TYR A 238 -16.17 -19.80 -9.74
CA TYR A 238 -16.23 -20.00 -11.17
C TYR A 238 -15.30 -21.16 -11.53
N LYS A 239 -15.88 -22.24 -12.08
CA LYS A 239 -15.09 -23.21 -12.83
C LYS A 239 -14.35 -22.43 -13.90
N LYS A 240 -13.02 -22.49 -13.84
CA LYS A 240 -12.11 -21.82 -14.77
C LYS A 240 -12.19 -22.53 -16.12
N ASN A 241 -13.33 -22.40 -16.80
CA ASN A 241 -13.44 -22.79 -18.20
C ASN A 241 -12.70 -21.71 -18.97
N LEU A 242 -11.39 -21.94 -19.17
CA LEU A 242 -10.57 -21.11 -20.04
C LEU A 242 -11.26 -21.03 -21.39
N LEU A 243 -11.36 -19.81 -21.92
CA LEU A 243 -11.93 -19.63 -23.25
C LEU A 243 -11.03 -20.33 -24.26
N ASP A 244 -11.60 -21.01 -25.24
CA ASP A 244 -10.81 -21.52 -26.35
C ASP A 244 -10.20 -20.36 -27.17
N ASP A 245 -9.12 -20.65 -27.88
CA ASP A 245 -8.35 -19.65 -28.63
C ASP A 245 -9.18 -18.88 -29.66
N ARG A 246 -10.18 -19.53 -30.27
CA ARG A 246 -11.04 -18.90 -31.28
C ARG A 246 -11.99 -17.92 -30.61
N THR A 247 -12.62 -18.31 -29.51
CA THR A 247 -13.50 -17.45 -28.73
C THR A 247 -12.75 -16.24 -28.16
N ARG A 248 -11.52 -16.43 -27.66
CA ARG A 248 -10.68 -15.30 -27.19
C ARG A 248 -10.42 -14.28 -28.29
N LYS A 249 -10.05 -14.73 -29.48
CA LYS A 249 -9.83 -13.86 -30.65
C LYS A 249 -11.08 -13.10 -31.07
N ILE A 250 -12.24 -13.75 -31.04
CA ILE A 250 -13.52 -13.11 -31.37
C ILE A 250 -13.84 -12.01 -30.37
N ILE A 251 -13.79 -12.31 -29.07
CA ILE A 251 -14.05 -11.32 -28.02
C ILE A 251 -13.02 -10.17 -28.09
N GLY A 252 -11.74 -10.48 -28.32
CA GLY A 252 -10.69 -9.47 -28.46
C GLY A 252 -11.01 -8.47 -29.58
N LYS A 253 -11.44 -8.97 -30.75
CA LYS A 253 -11.91 -8.10 -31.85
C LYS A 253 -13.15 -7.29 -31.46
N GLN A 254 -14.13 -7.90 -30.79
CA GLN A 254 -15.34 -7.20 -30.35
C GLN A 254 -15.01 -6.04 -29.40
N VAL A 255 -14.05 -6.21 -28.48
CA VAL A 255 -13.60 -5.15 -27.56
C VAL A 255 -12.99 -3.99 -28.34
N LEU A 256 -12.10 -4.26 -29.30
CA LEU A 256 -11.47 -3.21 -30.12
C LEU A 256 -12.52 -2.45 -30.95
N VAL A 257 -13.44 -3.19 -31.58
CA VAL A 257 -14.55 -2.60 -32.35
C VAL A 257 -15.45 -1.74 -31.46
N TYR A 258 -15.79 -2.21 -30.26
CA TYR A 258 -16.56 -1.44 -29.29
C TYR A 258 -15.86 -0.13 -28.93
N LEU A 259 -14.57 -0.17 -28.59
CA LEU A 259 -13.79 1.02 -28.24
C LEU A 259 -13.72 2.02 -29.41
N GLU A 260 -13.54 1.55 -30.64
CA GLU A 260 -13.41 2.39 -31.83
C GLU A 260 -14.73 3.00 -32.28
N GLN A 261 -15.77 2.19 -32.43
CA GLN A 261 -17.05 2.63 -32.99
C GLN A 261 -17.85 3.48 -31.99
N ARG A 262 -17.88 3.07 -30.71
CA ARG A 262 -18.58 3.85 -29.66
C ARG A 262 -17.76 5.02 -29.15
N LYS A 263 -16.46 5.08 -29.49
CA LYS A 263 -15.49 5.98 -28.85
C LYS A 263 -15.57 5.92 -27.32
N ALA A 264 -15.83 4.73 -26.77
CA ALA A 264 -16.13 4.56 -25.34
C ALA A 264 -14.99 5.05 -24.44
N TYR A 265 -13.75 5.05 -24.94
CA TYR A 265 -12.58 5.58 -24.24
C TYR A 265 -12.67 7.07 -23.90
N LEU A 266 -13.53 7.85 -24.56
CA LEU A 266 -13.78 9.26 -24.23
C LEU A 266 -14.57 9.42 -22.92
N ASN A 267 -15.23 8.38 -22.43
CA ASN A 267 -15.89 8.40 -21.12
C ASN A 267 -14.81 8.29 -20.01
N PRO A 268 -14.66 9.30 -19.11
CA PRO A 268 -13.70 9.26 -18.02
C PRO A 268 -14.03 8.23 -16.93
N ASP A 269 -15.27 7.76 -16.87
CA ASP A 269 -15.76 6.74 -15.94
C ASP A 269 -15.68 5.32 -16.51
N LEU A 270 -15.23 5.14 -17.77
CA LEU A 270 -15.13 3.82 -18.39
C LEU A 270 -14.31 2.85 -17.51
N SER A 271 -15.00 1.80 -17.06
CA SER A 271 -14.51 0.74 -16.18
C SER A 271 -14.78 -0.64 -16.79
N MET A 272 -14.18 -1.67 -16.21
CA MET A 272 -14.43 -3.06 -16.58
C MET A 272 -15.89 -3.46 -16.31
N ASP A 273 -16.55 -2.87 -15.30
CA ASP A 273 -18.00 -3.05 -15.07
C ASP A 273 -18.82 -2.57 -16.27
N ILE A 274 -18.58 -1.34 -16.72
CA ILE A 274 -19.30 -0.74 -17.85
C ILE A 274 -19.06 -1.57 -19.11
N LEU A 275 -17.80 -1.94 -19.39
CA LEU A 275 -17.48 -2.77 -20.55
C LEU A 275 -18.20 -4.14 -20.48
N SER A 276 -18.20 -4.77 -19.31
CA SER A 276 -18.83 -6.08 -19.08
C SER A 276 -20.34 -6.02 -19.30
N GLN A 277 -21.00 -4.99 -18.80
CA GLN A 277 -22.44 -4.77 -18.94
C GLN A 277 -22.81 -4.47 -20.39
N ASP A 278 -22.09 -3.56 -21.05
CA ASP A 278 -22.38 -3.15 -22.43
C ASP A 278 -22.20 -4.29 -23.43
N MET A 279 -21.17 -5.12 -23.23
CA MET A 279 -20.88 -6.26 -24.10
C MET A 279 -21.63 -7.53 -23.70
N GLN A 280 -22.26 -7.57 -22.51
CA GLN A 280 -22.85 -8.79 -21.92
C GLN A 280 -21.84 -9.94 -21.80
N ILE A 281 -20.57 -9.62 -21.53
CA ILE A 281 -19.47 -10.58 -21.35
C ILE A 281 -18.96 -10.47 -19.91
N PRO A 282 -18.85 -11.57 -19.14
CA PRO A 282 -18.34 -11.52 -17.78
C PRO A 282 -16.94 -10.90 -17.66
N LYS A 283 -16.71 -10.05 -16.65
CA LYS A 283 -15.40 -9.41 -16.40
C LYS A 283 -14.20 -10.34 -16.44
N HIS A 284 -14.32 -11.54 -15.88
CA HIS A 284 -13.22 -12.49 -15.82
C HIS A 284 -12.78 -12.96 -17.22
N GLN A 285 -13.73 -13.13 -18.15
CA GLN A 285 -13.48 -13.44 -19.55
C GLN A 285 -12.85 -12.25 -20.27
N LEU A 286 -13.38 -11.04 -20.07
CA LEU A 286 -12.78 -9.83 -20.62
C LEU A 286 -11.34 -9.65 -20.14
N THR A 287 -11.09 -9.80 -18.84
CA THR A 287 -9.75 -9.73 -18.24
C THR A 287 -8.80 -10.79 -18.81
N GLU A 288 -9.28 -12.02 -19.01
CA GLU A 288 -8.51 -13.07 -19.66
C GLU A 288 -8.15 -12.68 -21.10
N VAL A 289 -9.12 -12.21 -21.89
CA VAL A 289 -8.92 -11.81 -23.29
C VAL A 289 -7.96 -10.62 -23.40
N LEU A 290 -8.13 -9.59 -22.58
CA LEU A 290 -7.26 -8.42 -22.58
C LEU A 290 -5.79 -8.81 -22.30
N ASN A 291 -5.58 -9.65 -21.29
CA ASN A 291 -4.23 -10.05 -20.90
C ASN A 291 -3.61 -11.08 -21.85
N ALA A 292 -4.36 -12.09 -22.29
CA ALA A 292 -3.85 -13.21 -23.07
C ALA A 292 -3.83 -12.95 -24.59
N GLU A 293 -4.83 -12.24 -25.13
CA GLU A 293 -4.93 -11.96 -26.57
C GLU A 293 -4.36 -10.59 -26.94
N LEU A 294 -4.67 -9.54 -26.17
CA LEU A 294 -4.25 -8.18 -26.48
C LEU A 294 -2.93 -7.76 -25.79
N GLY A 295 -2.44 -8.57 -24.85
CA GLY A 295 -1.19 -8.29 -24.11
C GLY A 295 -1.23 -7.00 -23.29
N LYS A 296 -2.43 -6.47 -22.99
CA LYS A 296 -2.63 -5.19 -22.29
C LYS A 296 -3.69 -5.36 -21.22
N ASN A 297 -3.45 -4.86 -20.02
CA ASN A 297 -4.54 -4.66 -19.07
C ASN A 297 -5.50 -3.56 -19.53
N PHE A 298 -6.69 -3.51 -18.93
CA PHE A 298 -7.75 -2.55 -19.26
C PHE A 298 -7.27 -1.09 -19.22
N PHE A 299 -6.56 -0.72 -18.14
CA PHE A 299 -5.98 0.61 -17.99
C PHE A 299 -5.10 1.00 -19.18
N ARG A 300 -4.17 0.11 -19.60
CA ARG A 300 -3.26 0.36 -20.72
C ARG A 300 -3.99 0.40 -22.05
N LEU A 301 -4.98 -0.47 -22.25
CA LEU A 301 -5.77 -0.49 -23.48
C LEU A 301 -6.52 0.84 -23.67
N VAL A 302 -7.36 1.22 -22.70
CA VAL A 302 -8.19 2.43 -22.79
C VAL A 302 -7.33 3.68 -22.94
N ASN A 303 -6.28 3.82 -22.11
CA ASN A 303 -5.44 5.01 -22.19
C ASN A 303 -4.63 5.08 -23.49
N SER A 304 -4.28 3.95 -24.12
CA SER A 304 -3.66 4.00 -25.46
C SER A 304 -4.59 4.64 -26.49
N TYR A 305 -5.90 4.34 -26.46
CA TYR A 305 -6.88 5.02 -27.32
C TYR A 305 -7.05 6.51 -26.98
N ARG A 306 -7.10 6.87 -25.68
CA ARG A 306 -7.18 8.28 -25.26
C ARG A 306 -5.98 9.09 -25.75
N ILE A 307 -4.77 8.54 -25.65
CA ILE A 307 -3.55 9.22 -26.11
C ILE A 307 -3.55 9.41 -27.63
N GLU A 308 -3.97 8.42 -28.40
CA GLU A 308 -4.10 8.56 -29.85
C GLU A 308 -5.16 9.60 -30.24
N ALA A 309 -6.26 9.71 -29.49
CA ALA A 309 -7.25 10.78 -29.69
C ALA A 309 -6.67 12.17 -29.37
N VAL A 310 -5.91 12.32 -28.28
CA VAL A 310 -5.21 13.57 -27.96
C VAL A 310 -4.25 13.96 -29.07
N LYS A 311 -3.42 13.03 -29.56
CA LYS A 311 -2.46 13.31 -30.64
C LYS A 311 -3.17 13.84 -31.89
N LYS A 312 -4.30 13.22 -32.27
CA LYS A 312 -5.13 13.67 -33.40
C LYS A 312 -5.66 15.09 -33.18
N MET A 313 -6.20 15.40 -32.00
CA MET A 313 -6.70 16.74 -31.68
C MET A 313 -5.59 17.80 -31.60
N LEU A 314 -4.39 17.43 -31.15
CA LEU A 314 -3.24 18.34 -31.13
C LEU A 314 -2.67 18.63 -32.53
N ALA A 315 -2.78 17.67 -33.45
CA ALA A 315 -2.34 17.82 -34.84
C ALA A 315 -3.33 18.59 -35.72
N ASP A 316 -4.57 18.77 -35.28
CA ASP A 316 -5.56 19.57 -35.97
C ASP A 316 -5.30 21.07 -35.78
N SER A 317 -4.83 21.73 -36.84
CA SER A 317 -4.52 23.18 -36.84
C SER A 317 -5.75 24.07 -36.66
N THR A 318 -6.95 23.54 -36.89
CA THR A 318 -8.22 24.27 -36.69
C THR A 318 -8.71 24.20 -35.25
N ASN A 319 -8.10 23.36 -34.42
CA ASN A 319 -8.49 23.18 -33.03
C ASN A 319 -7.84 24.25 -32.12
N HIS A 320 -8.68 25.15 -31.58
CA HIS A 320 -8.26 26.23 -30.69
C HIS A 320 -8.39 25.90 -29.19
N TYR A 321 -8.73 24.66 -28.84
CA TYR A 321 -8.85 24.25 -27.45
C TYR A 321 -7.50 24.26 -26.74
N SER A 322 -7.54 24.56 -25.44
CA SER A 322 -6.38 24.40 -24.57
C SER A 322 -5.95 22.93 -24.52
N ILE A 323 -4.67 22.69 -24.26
CA ILE A 323 -4.13 21.33 -24.14
C ILE A 323 -4.88 20.56 -23.05
N GLU A 324 -5.23 21.24 -21.97
CA GLU A 324 -6.06 20.71 -20.89
C GLU A 324 -7.47 20.33 -21.34
N ALA A 325 -8.15 21.20 -22.09
CA ALA A 325 -9.48 20.93 -22.62
C ALA A 325 -9.48 19.72 -23.56
N ILE A 326 -8.46 19.61 -24.44
CA ILE A 326 -8.26 18.43 -25.29
C ILE A 326 -8.12 17.16 -24.44
N GLY A 327 -7.36 17.22 -23.35
CA GLY A 327 -7.25 16.09 -22.41
C GLY A 327 -8.59 15.69 -21.81
N TYR A 328 -9.39 16.65 -21.36
CA TYR A 328 -10.73 16.39 -20.82
C TYR A 328 -11.67 15.77 -21.87
N ASP A 329 -11.70 16.32 -23.07
CA ASP A 329 -12.51 15.80 -24.18
C ASP A 329 -12.08 14.39 -24.61
N CYS A 330 -10.80 14.05 -24.41
CA CYS A 330 -10.26 12.71 -24.66
C CYS A 330 -10.48 11.73 -23.49
N GLY A 331 -11.29 12.08 -22.50
CA GLY A 331 -11.70 11.18 -21.41
C GLY A 331 -10.74 11.11 -20.23
N PHE A 332 -9.81 12.05 -20.08
CA PHE A 332 -9.04 12.18 -18.83
C PHE A 332 -9.85 12.94 -17.77
N SER A 333 -9.81 12.49 -16.52
CA SER A 333 -10.59 13.12 -15.43
C SER A 333 -9.91 14.33 -14.78
N ASN A 334 -8.59 14.48 -14.94
CA ASN A 334 -7.82 15.59 -14.37
C ASN A 334 -6.52 15.85 -15.16
N LYS A 335 -6.05 17.09 -15.16
CA LYS A 335 -4.81 17.54 -15.83
C LYS A 335 -3.58 16.70 -15.46
N SER A 336 -3.38 16.41 -14.17
CA SER A 336 -2.19 15.67 -13.71
C SER A 336 -2.13 14.27 -14.32
N SER A 337 -3.26 13.56 -14.33
CA SER A 337 -3.41 12.23 -14.92
C SER A 337 -3.13 12.24 -16.43
N PHE A 338 -3.70 13.21 -17.14
CA PHE A 338 -3.48 13.39 -18.57
C PHE A 338 -2.00 13.59 -18.90
N TYR A 339 -1.37 14.60 -18.30
CA TYR A 339 0.02 14.95 -18.58
C TYR A 339 0.96 13.79 -18.29
N LYS A 340 0.70 13.06 -17.19
CA LYS A 340 1.50 11.91 -16.78
C LYS A 340 1.38 10.75 -17.77
N ILE A 341 0.17 10.32 -18.10
CA ILE A 341 -0.07 9.20 -19.02
C ILE A 341 0.48 9.54 -20.41
N PHE A 342 0.30 10.78 -20.86
CA PHE A 342 0.85 11.22 -22.15
C PHE A 342 2.37 11.15 -22.15
N LYS A 343 3.05 11.69 -21.12
CA LYS A 343 4.50 11.61 -21.01
C LYS A 343 5.01 10.17 -20.89
N GLU A 344 4.34 9.32 -20.12
CA GLU A 344 4.69 7.89 -20.00
C GLU A 344 4.55 7.12 -21.31
N THR A 345 3.57 7.50 -22.15
CA THR A 345 3.27 6.81 -23.41
C THR A 345 4.09 7.36 -24.59
N VAL A 346 4.31 8.67 -24.63
CA VAL A 346 4.90 9.38 -25.77
C VAL A 346 6.37 9.77 -25.54
N GLY A 347 6.81 9.82 -24.28
CA GLY A 347 8.18 10.20 -23.88
C GLY A 347 8.37 11.69 -23.60
N GLU A 348 7.46 12.53 -24.07
CA GLU A 348 7.46 13.99 -23.90
C GLU A 348 6.10 14.49 -23.38
N THR A 349 6.07 15.69 -22.80
CA THR A 349 4.82 16.30 -22.32
C THR A 349 3.91 16.70 -23.49
N PRO A 350 2.58 16.81 -23.28
CA PRO A 350 1.66 17.31 -24.31
C PRO A 350 2.07 18.66 -24.92
N SER A 351 2.62 19.56 -24.09
CA SER A 351 3.09 20.88 -24.53
C SER A 351 4.35 20.79 -25.40
N GLU A 352 5.28 19.91 -25.07
CA GLU A 352 6.47 19.62 -25.90
C GLU A 352 6.06 18.98 -27.22
N TYR A 353 5.16 18.00 -27.19
CA TYR A 353 4.61 17.35 -28.38
C TYR A 353 3.94 18.35 -29.32
N LYS A 354 3.07 19.23 -28.81
CA LYS A 354 2.40 20.27 -29.60
C LYS A 354 3.42 21.20 -30.26
N LYS A 355 4.43 21.66 -29.51
CA LYS A 355 5.51 22.50 -30.08
C LYS A 355 6.27 21.77 -31.18
N ARG A 356 6.59 20.49 -30.99
CA ARG A 356 7.32 19.69 -31.97
C ARG A 356 6.56 19.52 -33.28
N ILE A 357 5.25 19.26 -33.22
CA ILE A 357 4.44 19.08 -34.43
C ILE A 357 4.05 20.40 -35.11
N SER A 358 4.03 21.52 -34.39
CA SER A 358 3.80 22.86 -34.97
C SER A 358 5.06 23.49 -35.55
N ALA A 359 6.24 22.93 -35.28
CA ALA A 359 7.52 23.34 -35.86
C ALA A 359 7.85 22.62 -37.17
N ILE A 360 7.01 21.65 -37.57
CA ILE A 360 7.01 20.93 -38.85
C ILE A 360 5.93 21.56 -39.71
#